data_AF-A0A2K3LYP0-F1
#
_entry.id   AF-A0A2K3LYP0-F1
#
_cell.length_a   1.000
_cell.length_b   1.000
_cell.length_c   1.000
_cell.angle_alpha   90.00
_cell.angle_beta   90.00
_cell.angle_gamma   90.00
#
_symmetry.space_group_name_H-M   'P 1'
#
loop_
_entity.id
_entity.type
_entity.pdbx_description
1 polymer ?
#
loop_
_entity_poly.entity_id
_entity_poly.type
_entity_poly.pdbx_seq_one_letter_code
_entity_poly.pdbx_strand_id
1 'polypeptide(L)'
;MGDSYVELIATGSDESMLIVRALLEVASHPEYDIASMTFNFWHNLQLNLTRRESYVSYGNEACIEAERNRRLQVFRPAYESLVSLVSYRVQYPVDYQDLTYEDLKEFKQTKY
;
A
#
# COMPACT_ATOMS: atom_id res chain seq x y z
N MET A 1 5.20 0.86 -17.70
CA MET A 1 6.11 2.00 -17.44
C MET A 1 6.23 2.33 -15.95
N GLY A 2 5.19 2.10 -15.11
CA GLY A 2 5.27 2.27 -13.66
C GLY A 2 6.06 1.19 -12.89
N ASP A 3 6.27 0.00 -13.47
CA ASP A 3 6.91 -1.13 -12.76
C ASP A 3 8.38 -0.86 -12.39
N SER A 4 9.10 -0.09 -13.21
CA SER A 4 10.52 0.22 -13.00
C SER A 4 10.79 1.04 -11.73
N TYR A 5 9.87 1.92 -11.34
CA TYR A 5 10.02 2.70 -10.10
C TYR A 5 9.64 1.88 -8.88
N VAL A 6 8.69 0.94 -9.00
CA VAL A 6 8.28 0.07 -7.90
C VAL A 6 9.42 -0.85 -7.49
N GLU A 7 10.16 -1.40 -8.46
CA GLU A 7 11.32 -2.25 -8.19
C GLU A 7 12.44 -1.49 -7.46
N LEU A 8 12.71 -0.24 -7.89
CA LEU A 8 13.65 0.63 -7.20
C LEU A 8 13.19 0.95 -5.78
N ILE A 9 11.91 1.31 -5.62
CA ILE A 9 11.36 1.62 -4.30
C ILE A 9 11.43 0.40 -3.38
N ALA A 10 11.16 -0.80 -3.90
CA ALA A 10 11.20 -2.06 -3.16
C ALA A 10 12.59 -2.37 -2.55
N THR A 11 13.66 -1.70 -2.98
CA THR A 11 14.97 -1.77 -2.31
C THR A 11 14.93 -1.29 -0.86
N GLY A 12 13.99 -0.40 -0.53
CA GLY A 12 13.83 0.18 0.79
C GLY A 12 14.95 1.14 1.20
N SER A 13 15.56 1.85 0.23
CA SER A 13 16.50 2.94 0.53
C SER A 13 15.78 4.11 1.21
N ASP A 14 16.52 4.95 1.95
CA ASP A 14 15.94 6.09 2.66
C ASP A 14 15.23 7.07 1.70
N GLU A 15 15.80 7.31 0.52
CA GLU A 15 15.20 8.15 -0.52
C GLU A 15 13.91 7.54 -1.07
N SER A 16 13.91 6.22 -1.28
CA SER A 16 12.72 5.47 -1.71
C SER A 16 11.60 5.57 -0.67
N MET A 17 11.97 5.56 0.62
CA MET A 17 11.01 5.68 1.71
C MET A 17 10.37 7.07 1.80
N LEU A 18 10.99 8.13 1.26
CA LEU A 18 10.33 9.44 1.13
C LEU A 18 9.13 9.36 0.17
N ILE A 19 9.27 8.63 -0.93
CA ILE A 19 8.20 8.44 -1.90
C ILE A 19 7.06 7.62 -1.27
N VAL A 20 7.40 6.59 -0.50
CA VAL A 20 6.42 5.75 0.21
C VAL A 20 5.62 6.57 1.22
N ARG A 21 6.27 7.48 1.95
CA ARG A 21 5.60 8.39 2.89
C ARG A 21 4.66 9.34 2.16
N ALA A 22 5.09 9.96 1.06
CA ALA A 22 4.22 10.82 0.26
C ALA A 22 2.99 10.06 -0.28
N LEU A 23 3.18 8.82 -0.76
CA LEU A 23 2.06 7.99 -1.22
C LEU A 23 1.14 7.58 -0.06
N LEU A 24 1.66 7.41 1.15
CA LEU A 24 0.84 7.15 2.34
C LEU A 24 0.01 8.38 2.73
N GLU A 25 0.55 9.60 2.58
CA GLU A 25 -0.21 10.84 2.76
C GLU A 25 -1.35 10.93 1.74
N VAL A 26 -1.09 10.63 0.46
CA VAL A 26 -2.15 10.56 -0.57
C VAL A 26 -3.19 9.49 -0.22
N ALA A 27 -2.76 8.32 0.25
CA ALA A 27 -3.66 7.25 0.69
C ALA A 27 -4.49 7.63 1.93
N SER A 28 -4.06 8.63 2.70
CA SER A 28 -4.81 9.17 3.85
C SER A 28 -5.83 10.25 3.48
N HIS A 29 -5.86 10.70 2.21
CA HIS A 29 -6.72 11.79 1.76
C HIS A 29 -8.21 11.46 1.93
N PRO A 30 -9.04 12.35 2.50
CA PRO A 30 -10.45 12.05 2.80
C PRO A 30 -11.25 11.59 1.58
N GLU A 31 -11.02 12.22 0.42
CA GLU A 31 -11.66 11.83 -0.85
C GLU A 31 -11.16 10.45 -1.34
N TYR A 32 -12.11 9.56 -1.62
CA TYR A 32 -11.81 8.19 -2.06
C TYR A 32 -11.10 8.15 -3.41
N ASP A 33 -11.54 8.98 -4.36
CA ASP A 33 -10.93 9.06 -5.69
C ASP A 33 -9.44 9.41 -5.61
N ILE A 34 -9.05 10.25 -4.64
CA ILE A 34 -7.65 10.61 -4.43
C ILE A 34 -6.87 9.45 -3.79
N ALA A 35 -7.42 8.83 -2.75
CA ALA A 35 -6.76 7.72 -2.07
C ALA A 35 -6.59 6.49 -2.99
N SER A 36 -7.60 6.18 -3.80
CA SER A 36 -7.63 5.01 -4.69
C SER A 36 -6.56 5.07 -5.79
N MET A 37 -6.08 6.25 -6.17
CA MET A 37 -4.95 6.42 -7.10
C MET A 37 -3.68 5.67 -6.64
N THR A 38 -3.54 5.44 -5.33
CA THR A 38 -2.36 4.78 -4.75
C THR A 38 -2.46 3.26 -4.71
N PHE A 39 -3.63 2.66 -4.91
CA PHE A 39 -3.86 1.24 -4.63
C PHE A 39 -3.05 0.31 -5.55
N ASN A 40 -2.97 0.66 -6.83
CA ASN A 40 -2.16 -0.10 -7.79
C ASN A 40 -0.68 -0.13 -7.39
N PHE A 41 -0.17 0.98 -6.86
CA PHE A 41 1.20 1.04 -6.35
C PHE A 41 1.39 0.11 -5.15
N TRP A 42 0.53 0.21 -4.13
CA TRP A 42 0.64 -0.62 -2.92
C TRP A 42 0.51 -2.12 -3.21
N HIS A 43 -0.34 -2.49 -4.17
CA HIS A 43 -0.47 -3.86 -4.65
C HIS A 43 0.81 -4.34 -5.36
N ASN A 44 1.33 -3.57 -6.31
CA ASN A 44 2.54 -3.93 -7.06
C ASN A 44 3.78 -3.98 -6.17
N LEU A 45 3.88 -3.10 -5.17
CA LEU A 45 4.95 -3.11 -4.18
C LEU A 45 4.89 -4.39 -3.33
N GLN A 46 3.69 -4.78 -2.87
CA GLN A 46 3.50 -6.01 -2.10
C GLN A 46 3.91 -7.24 -2.92
N LEU A 47 3.54 -7.29 -4.21
CA LEU A 47 3.99 -8.33 -5.12
C LEU A 47 5.51 -8.36 -5.25
N ASN A 48 6.17 -7.21 -5.43
CA ASN A 48 7.63 -7.16 -5.51
C ASN A 48 8.32 -7.62 -4.21
N LEU A 49 7.75 -7.28 -3.06
CA LEU A 49 8.31 -7.64 -1.74
C LEU A 49 8.13 -9.13 -1.41
N THR A 50 7.13 -9.80 -1.99
CA THR A 50 6.77 -11.19 -1.62
C THR A 50 7.10 -12.23 -2.69
N ARG A 51 7.15 -11.83 -3.97
CA ARG A 51 7.48 -12.72 -5.08
C ARG A 51 8.93 -13.17 -5.01
N ARG A 52 9.17 -14.46 -5.20
CA ARG A 52 10.51 -15.06 -5.14
C ARG A 52 11.38 -14.61 -6.31
N GLU A 53 10.75 -14.35 -7.47
CA GLU A 53 11.40 -13.91 -8.69
C GLU A 53 12.19 -12.60 -8.48
N SER A 54 11.69 -11.71 -7.62
CA SER A 54 12.32 -10.44 -7.26
C SER A 54 13.67 -10.59 -6.54
N TYR A 55 13.99 -11.80 -6.06
CA TYR A 55 15.17 -12.08 -5.25
C TYR A 55 16.16 -13.05 -5.92
N VAL A 56 15.86 -13.54 -7.12
CA VAL A 56 16.69 -14.57 -7.78
C VAL A 56 18.15 -14.12 -7.98
N SER A 57 18.39 -12.81 -8.10
CA SER A 57 19.73 -12.22 -8.22
C SER A 57 20.61 -12.39 -6.97
N TYR A 58 20.03 -12.65 -5.79
CA TYR A 58 20.77 -12.86 -4.54
C TYR A 58 21.36 -14.29 -4.43
N GLY A 59 21.04 -15.17 -5.37
CA GLY A 59 21.66 -16.48 -5.54
C GLY A 59 21.25 -17.49 -4.48
N ASN A 60 21.89 -17.44 -3.30
CA ASN A 60 21.67 -18.41 -2.23
C ASN A 60 20.36 -18.15 -1.48
N GLU A 61 19.64 -19.21 -1.13
CA GLU A 61 18.37 -19.16 -0.39
C GLU A 61 18.49 -18.39 0.94
N ALA A 62 19.60 -18.56 1.66
CA ALA A 62 19.83 -17.83 2.90
C ALA A 62 19.95 -16.30 2.67
N CYS A 63 20.58 -15.89 1.56
CA CYS A 63 20.70 -14.48 1.18
C CYS A 63 19.36 -13.92 0.69
N ILE A 64 18.61 -14.71 -0.08
CA ILE A 64 17.25 -14.40 -0.53
C ILE A 64 16.34 -14.14 0.68
N GLU A 65 16.34 -15.06 1.65
CA GLU A 65 15.52 -14.95 2.86
C GLU A 65 15.92 -13.75 3.72
N ALA A 66 17.22 -13.53 3.91
CA ALA A 66 17.72 -12.39 4.67
C ALA A 66 17.29 -11.05 4.06
N GLU A 67 17.43 -10.90 2.74
CA GLU A 67 17.04 -9.67 2.05
C GLU A 67 15.52 -9.48 2.02
N ARG A 68 14.75 -10.56 1.80
CA ARG A 68 13.28 -10.49 1.87
C ARG A 68 12.84 -10.01 3.24
N ASN A 69 13.39 -10.59 4.32
CA ASN A 69 13.06 -10.20 5.68
C ASN A 69 13.48 -8.77 5.99
N ARG A 70 14.66 -8.32 5.53
CA ARG A 70 15.10 -6.92 5.67
C ARG A 70 14.09 -5.97 5.03
N ARG A 71 13.72 -6.18 3.77
CA ARG A 71 12.76 -5.33 3.06
C ARG A 71 11.39 -5.36 3.74
N LEU A 72 10.88 -6.53 4.10
CA LEU A 72 9.61 -6.65 4.82
C LEU A 72 9.61 -5.87 6.14
N GLN A 73 10.71 -5.88 6.90
CA GLN A 73 10.83 -5.07 8.12
C GLN A 73 10.82 -3.57 7.84
N VAL A 74 11.49 -3.11 6.78
CA VAL A 74 11.50 -1.69 6.37
C VAL A 74 10.10 -1.20 6.00
N PHE A 75 9.35 -2.01 5.25
CA PHE A 75 8.03 -1.62 4.74
C PHE A 75 6.87 -1.87 5.71
N ARG A 76 7.10 -2.68 6.76
CA ARG A 76 6.06 -3.05 7.73
C ARG A 76 5.31 -1.84 8.32
N PRO A 77 5.95 -0.76 8.80
CA PRO A 77 5.22 0.37 9.39
C PRO A 77 4.29 1.09 8.39
N ALA A 78 4.69 1.14 7.11
CA ALA A 78 3.88 1.76 6.07
C ALA A 78 2.63 0.93 5.77
N TYR A 79 2.76 -0.41 5.67
CA TYR A 79 1.61 -1.30 5.47
C TYR A 79 0.70 -1.35 6.70
N GLU A 80 1.23 -1.33 7.92
CA GLU A 80 0.43 -1.22 9.15
C GLU A 80 -0.42 0.06 9.15
N SER A 81 0.19 1.19 8.76
CA SER A 81 -0.53 2.47 8.62
C SER A 81 -1.61 2.40 7.54
N LEU A 82 -1.30 1.81 6.37
CA LEU A 82 -2.25 1.62 5.29
C LEU A 82 -3.45 0.78 5.72
N VAL A 83 -3.23 -0.33 6.43
CA VAL A 83 -4.31 -1.17 6.98
C VAL A 83 -5.17 -0.41 7.98
N SER A 84 -4.56 0.41 8.83
CA SER A 84 -5.30 1.25 9.78
C SER A 84 -6.20 2.25 9.04
N LEU A 85 -5.70 2.91 8.00
CA LEU A 85 -6.46 3.85 7.17
C LEU A 85 -7.64 3.18 6.46
N VAL A 86 -7.40 2.02 5.81
CA VAL A 86 -8.46 1.29 5.10
C VAL A 86 -9.51 0.76 6.09
N SER A 87 -9.07 0.25 7.23
CA SER A 87 -9.97 -0.26 8.27
C SER A 87 -10.89 0.82 8.84
N TYR A 88 -10.38 2.05 9.00
CA TYR A 88 -11.19 3.21 9.38
C TYR A 88 -12.23 3.57 8.31
N ARG A 89 -11.86 3.54 7.01
CA ARG A 89 -12.81 3.88 5.92
C ARG A 89 -13.92 2.84 5.71
N VAL A 90 -13.69 1.60 6.10
CA VAL A 90 -14.69 0.52 5.99
C VAL A 90 -15.63 0.49 7.22
N GLN A 91 -15.35 1.30 8.26
CA GLN A 91 -16.32 1.53 9.32
C GLN A 91 -17.47 2.42 8.82
N TYR A 92 -18.69 1.94 9.03
CA TYR A 92 -19.89 2.70 8.72
C TYR A 92 -19.93 3.98 9.58
N PRO A 93 -20.25 5.15 9.01
CA PRO A 93 -20.48 6.37 9.79
C PRO A 93 -21.57 6.15 10.83
N VAL A 94 -21.42 6.80 12.00
CA VAL A 94 -22.38 6.71 13.10
C VAL A 94 -23.79 7.19 12.67
N ASP A 95 -23.85 8.08 11.68
CA ASP A 95 -25.07 8.66 11.13
C ASP A 95 -25.57 7.90 9.89
N TYR A 96 -25.38 6.57 9.86
CA TYR A 96 -25.78 5.70 8.74
C TYR A 96 -27.28 5.81 8.36
N GLN A 97 -28.11 6.34 9.26
CA GLN A 97 -29.54 6.56 9.04
C GLN A 97 -29.87 7.89 8.32
N ASP A 98 -28.94 8.84 8.28
CA ASP A 98 -29.14 10.18 7.68
C ASP A 98 -28.40 10.36 6.33
N LEU A 99 -27.63 9.35 5.90
CA LEU A 99 -26.89 9.39 4.63
C LEU A 99 -27.82 9.31 3.42
N THR A 100 -27.58 10.15 2.42
CA THR A 100 -28.35 10.14 1.18
C THR A 100 -28.02 8.92 0.32
N TYR A 101 -28.87 8.62 -0.66
CA TYR A 101 -28.68 7.48 -1.58
C TYR A 101 -27.36 7.55 -2.35
N GLU A 102 -26.86 8.76 -2.64
CA GLU A 102 -25.56 8.95 -3.29
C GLU A 102 -24.40 8.60 -2.35
N ASP A 103 -24.43 9.05 -1.10
CA ASP A 103 -23.43 8.71 -0.09
C ASP A 103 -23.35 7.18 0.12
N LEU A 104 -24.49 6.50 0.18
CA LEU A 104 -24.57 5.04 0.30
C LEU A 104 -23.96 4.29 -0.90
N LYS A 105 -24.00 4.89 -2.10
CA LYS A 105 -23.41 4.33 -3.32
C LYS A 105 -21.89 4.49 -3.31
N GLU A 106 -21.39 5.63 -2.86
CA GLU A 106 -19.97 5.94 -2.71
C GLU A 106 -19.31 5.05 -1.63
N PHE A 107 -20.01 4.80 -0.52
CA PHE A 107 -19.59 3.84 0.52
C PHE A 107 -19.46 2.41 0.00
N LYS A 108 -20.37 1.96 -0.89
CA LYS A 108 -20.27 0.63 -1.49
C LYS A 108 -19.07 0.51 -2.43
N GLN A 109 -18.74 1.56 -3.18
CA GLN A 109 -17.56 1.59 -4.06
C GLN A 109 -16.24 1.66 -3.27
N THR A 110 -16.26 2.23 -2.06
CA THR A 110 -15.07 2.26 -1.19
C THR A 110 -14.73 0.87 -0.62
N LYS A 111 -15.72 -0.04 -0.56
CA LYS A 111 -15.61 -1.35 0.08
C LYS A 111 -15.34 -2.51 -0.89
N TYR A 112 -15.57 -2.32 -2.20
CA TYR A 112 -15.49 -3.35 -3.25
C TYR A 112 -14.75 -2.82 -4.47
#